data_AF-A0A5B0GH24-F1
#
_entry.id   AF-A0A5B0GH24-F1
#
_cell.length_a   1.000
_cell.length_b   1.000
_cell.length_c   1.000
_cell.angle_alpha   90.00
_cell.angle_beta   90.00
_cell.angle_gamma   90.00
#
_symmetry.space_group_name_H-M   'P 1'
#
loop_
_entity.id
_entity.type
_entity.pdbx_description
1 polymer ?
#
loop_
_entity_poly.entity_id
_entity_poly.type
_entity_poly.pdbx_seq_one_letter_code
_entity_poly.pdbx_strand_id
1 'polypeptide(L)'
;MRGADTFTESLFSVRKLDDFVPTSHPLRSIRVMANEALAKMDRVFAGMYEADIKGGRPSIAPEKLLRAMLVQVLYSVRSERQLMEQTQYNLLFRWFIGLSMDDSVWVATVF
;
A
#
# COMPACT_ATOMS: atom_id res chain seq x y z
N MET A 1 37.43 -19.72 -1.06
CA MET A 1 36.56 -20.81 -1.53
C MET A 1 35.19 -20.23 -1.83
N ARG A 2 34.64 -20.45 -3.04
CA ARG A 2 33.30 -19.97 -3.43
C ARG A 2 32.26 -20.96 -2.90
N GLY A 3 31.27 -20.48 -2.16
CA GLY A 3 30.16 -21.32 -1.68
C GLY A 3 29.34 -21.88 -2.84
N ALA A 4 28.74 -23.06 -2.65
CA ALA A 4 27.85 -23.65 -3.62
C ALA A 4 26.58 -22.80 -3.76
N ASP A 5 26.17 -22.54 -5.00
CA ASP A 5 24.94 -21.82 -5.32
C ASP A 5 23.75 -22.79 -5.31
N THR A 6 23.40 -23.28 -4.12
CA THR A 6 22.27 -24.20 -3.92
C THR A 6 21.10 -23.43 -3.33
N PHE A 7 20.03 -23.25 -4.11
CA PHE A 7 18.77 -22.70 -3.64
C PHE A 7 17.87 -23.84 -3.15
N THR A 8 17.61 -23.89 -1.85
CA THR A 8 16.59 -24.78 -1.26
C THR A 8 15.60 -23.90 -0.53
N GLU A 9 14.42 -23.75 -1.11
CA GLU A 9 13.33 -22.95 -0.53
C GLU A 9 12.64 -23.74 0.58
N SER A 10 12.35 -23.09 1.70
CA SER A 10 11.49 -23.69 2.72
C SER A 10 10.06 -23.80 2.18
N LEU A 11 9.40 -24.94 2.37
CA LEU A 11 8.02 -25.16 1.88
C LEU A 11 7.00 -24.13 2.41
N PHE A 12 7.24 -23.56 3.61
CA PHE A 12 6.39 -22.53 4.20
C PHE A 12 7.25 -21.49 4.93
N SER A 13 6.91 -20.22 4.77
CA SER A 13 7.50 -19.09 5.49
C SER A 13 6.37 -18.13 5.90
N VAL A 14 6.38 -17.71 7.17
CA VAL A 14 5.43 -16.74 7.70
C VAL A 14 6.18 -15.43 7.93
N ARG A 15 5.83 -14.41 7.15
CA ARG A 15 6.41 -13.06 7.25
C ARG A 15 5.30 -12.02 7.22
N LYS A 16 5.47 -10.95 7.98
CA LYS A 16 4.62 -9.76 7.89
C LYS A 16 5.22 -8.79 6.87
N LEU A 17 4.38 -7.99 6.23
CA LEU A 17 4.85 -6.90 5.36
C LEU A 17 5.84 -5.96 6.09
N ASP A 18 5.67 -5.77 7.40
CA ASP A 18 6.56 -4.93 8.20
C ASP A 18 8.00 -5.48 8.27
N ASP A 19 8.17 -6.81 8.18
CA ASP A 19 9.49 -7.45 8.23
C ASP A 19 10.36 -7.12 7.02
N PHE A 20 9.74 -6.69 5.91
CA PHE A 20 10.43 -6.33 4.67
C PHE A 20 10.86 -4.85 4.62
N VAL A 21 10.45 -4.05 5.61
CA VAL A 21 10.75 -2.61 5.64
C VAL A 21 11.77 -2.32 6.75
N PRO A 22 12.99 -1.85 6.42
CA PRO A 22 13.98 -1.51 7.44
C PRO A 22 13.43 -0.52 8.48
N THR A 23 13.84 -0.67 9.74
CA THR A 23 13.41 0.21 10.84
C THR A 23 13.85 1.67 10.63
N SER A 24 14.98 1.88 9.97
CA SER A 24 15.51 3.19 9.59
C SER A 24 14.92 3.79 8.31
N HIS A 25 13.99 3.09 7.66
CA HIS A 25 13.46 3.53 6.37
C HIS A 25 12.64 4.83 6.50
N PRO A 26 12.91 5.90 5.73
CA PRO A 26 12.25 7.20 5.88
C PRO A 26 10.72 7.16 5.79
N LEU A 27 10.17 6.28 4.94
CA LEU A 27 8.71 6.09 4.83
C LEU A 27 8.03 5.67 6.14
N ARG A 28 8.75 5.14 7.14
CA ARG A 28 8.16 4.88 8.45
C ARG A 28 7.69 6.15 9.14
N SER A 29 8.54 7.16 9.19
CA SER A 29 8.17 8.48 9.73
C SER A 29 7.02 9.12 8.93
N ILE A 30 7.10 9.06 7.61
CA ILE A 30 6.09 9.63 6.71
C ILE A 30 4.75 8.92 6.88
N ARG A 31 4.75 7.59 7.05
CA ARG A 31 3.53 6.81 7.25
C ARG A 31 2.83 7.19 8.54
N VAL A 32 3.56 7.44 9.61
CA VAL A 32 2.99 7.92 10.88
C VAL A 32 2.33 9.28 10.68
N MET A 33 3.05 10.25 10.10
CA MET A 33 2.51 11.58 9.82
C MET A 33 1.27 11.54 8.91
N ALA A 34 1.32 10.73 7.85
CA ALA A 34 0.20 10.54 6.93
C ALA A 34 -1.01 9.93 7.65
N ASN A 35 -0.83 8.89 8.46
CA ASN A 35 -1.93 8.27 9.20
C ASN A 35 -2.55 9.23 10.22
N GLU A 36 -1.74 10.01 10.93
CA GLU A 36 -2.23 11.04 11.85
C GLU A 36 -3.02 12.14 11.15
N ALA A 37 -2.59 12.56 9.95
CA ALA A 37 -3.32 13.52 9.14
C ALA A 37 -4.64 12.93 8.64
N LEU A 38 -4.62 11.70 8.13
CA LEU A 38 -5.81 11.01 7.63
C LEU A 38 -6.85 10.78 8.72
N ALA A 39 -6.43 10.39 9.94
CA ALA A 39 -7.34 10.20 11.07
C ALA A 39 -8.09 11.49 11.46
N LYS A 40 -7.50 12.66 11.24
CA LYS A 40 -8.18 13.96 11.46
C LYS A 40 -9.25 14.24 10.41
N MET A 41 -9.21 13.54 9.27
CA MET A 41 -10.15 13.67 8.17
C MET A 41 -11.30 12.66 8.23
N ASP A 42 -11.32 11.75 9.22
CA ASP A 42 -12.32 10.70 9.38
C ASP A 42 -13.77 11.22 9.26
N ARG A 43 -14.07 12.37 9.86
CA ARG A 43 -15.42 12.98 9.77
C ARG A 43 -15.80 13.40 8.35
N VAL A 44 -14.82 13.88 7.57
CA VAL A 44 -15.02 14.27 6.18
C VAL A 44 -15.25 13.04 5.32
N PHE A 45 -14.44 11.99 5.53
CA PHE A 45 -14.60 10.72 4.83
C PHE A 45 -15.95 10.07 5.17
N ALA A 46 -16.34 10.01 6.44
CA ALA A 46 -17.63 9.46 6.85
C ALA A 46 -18.80 10.13 6.11
N GLY A 47 -18.80 11.47 6.00
CA GLY A 47 -19.84 12.20 5.26
C GLY A 47 -19.86 11.96 3.75
N MET A 48 -18.74 11.56 3.14
CA MET A 48 -18.67 11.21 1.71
C MET A 48 -19.19 9.79 1.42
N TYR A 49 -19.03 8.87 2.37
CA TYR A 49 -19.39 7.44 2.20
C TYR A 49 -20.78 7.08 2.75
N GLU A 50 -21.49 7.96 3.48
CA GLU A 50 -22.90 7.71 3.87
C GLU A 50 -23.84 7.55 2.67
N ALA A 51 -23.44 7.99 1.46
CA ALA A 51 -24.20 7.79 0.23
C ALA A 51 -24.17 6.34 -0.29
N ASP A 52 -23.24 5.49 0.16
CA ASP A 52 -22.97 4.14 -0.37
C ASP A 52 -23.81 3.03 0.31
N ILE A 53 -24.78 3.39 1.16
CA ILE A 53 -25.77 2.47 1.77
C ILE A 53 -26.68 1.81 0.69
N LYS A 54 -26.60 2.24 -0.58
CA LYS A 54 -27.38 1.72 -1.71
C LYS A 54 -26.75 0.55 -2.49
N GLY A 55 -25.91 -0.28 -1.85
CA GLY A 55 -25.51 -1.58 -2.40
C GLY A 55 -24.52 -1.52 -3.57
N GLY A 56 -23.58 -0.58 -3.54
CA GLY A 56 -22.50 -0.47 -4.53
C GLY A 56 -21.37 -1.50 -4.34
N ARG A 57 -20.50 -1.62 -5.36
CA ARG A 57 -19.24 -2.37 -5.28
C ARG A 57 -18.37 -1.77 -4.16
N PRO A 58 -17.65 -2.57 -3.34
CA PRO A 58 -16.75 -2.02 -2.32
C PRO A 58 -15.78 -1.02 -2.94
N SER A 59 -15.96 0.25 -2.58
CA SER A 59 -15.11 1.35 -2.99
C SER A 59 -13.78 1.29 -2.25
N ILE A 60 -12.72 1.82 -2.86
CA ILE A 60 -11.40 1.84 -2.23
C ILE A 60 -11.46 2.86 -1.10
N ALA A 61 -10.97 2.47 0.09
CA ALA A 61 -10.90 3.36 1.23
C ALA A 61 -10.06 4.62 0.89
N PRO A 62 -10.55 5.84 1.22
CA PRO A 62 -9.92 7.09 0.79
C PRO A 62 -8.50 7.22 1.37
N GLU A 63 -8.25 6.65 2.55
CA GLU A 63 -6.93 6.61 3.19
C GLU A 63 -5.93 5.79 2.37
N LYS A 64 -6.39 4.70 1.74
CA LYS A 64 -5.53 3.87 0.88
C LYS A 64 -5.19 4.60 -0.42
N LEU A 65 -6.15 5.31 -1.02
CA LEU A 65 -5.92 6.15 -2.19
C LEU A 65 -4.93 7.29 -1.91
N LEU A 66 -5.13 8.02 -0.82
CA LEU A 66 -4.26 9.13 -0.42
C LEU A 66 -2.82 8.65 -0.13
N ARG A 67 -2.66 7.50 0.52
CA ARG A 67 -1.32 6.92 0.70
C ARG A 67 -0.69 6.47 -0.62
N ALA A 68 -1.47 5.94 -1.57
CA ALA A 68 -0.97 5.58 -2.89
C ALA A 68 -0.52 6.81 -3.70
N MET A 69 -1.27 7.92 -3.64
CA MET A 69 -0.86 9.20 -4.24
C MET A 69 0.44 9.75 -3.61
N LEU A 70 0.61 9.61 -2.29
CA LEU A 70 1.87 9.98 -1.64
C LEU A 70 3.05 9.17 -2.17
N VAL A 71 2.88 7.86 -2.39
CA VAL A 71 3.92 7.02 -3.02
C VAL A 71 4.25 7.55 -4.42
N GLN A 72 3.22 7.88 -5.20
CA GLN A 72 3.39 8.42 -6.55
C GLN A 72 4.25 9.68 -6.56
N VAL A 73 3.99 10.63 -5.64
CA VAL A 73 4.78 11.87 -5.51
C VAL A 73 6.19 11.59 -5.00
N LEU A 74 6.33 10.82 -3.93
CA LEU A 74 7.62 10.56 -3.27
C LEU A 74 8.61 9.80 -4.17
N TYR A 75 8.09 8.91 -5.01
CA TYR A 75 8.90 8.10 -5.94
C TYR A 75 8.81 8.57 -7.39
N SER A 76 8.16 9.72 -7.65
CA SER A 76 8.01 10.28 -8.99
C SER A 76 7.44 9.29 -10.01
N VAL A 77 6.48 8.46 -9.58
CA VAL A 77 5.81 7.48 -10.43
C VAL A 77 4.93 8.21 -11.44
N ARG A 78 5.13 7.93 -12.73
CA ARG A 78 4.65 8.79 -13.81
C ARG A 78 3.18 8.58 -14.19
N SER A 79 2.57 7.48 -13.74
CA SER A 79 1.16 7.17 -14.03
C SER A 79 0.56 6.25 -12.99
N GLU A 80 -0.76 6.26 -12.87
CA GLU A 80 -1.52 5.33 -12.02
C GLU A 80 -1.32 3.88 -12.47
N ARG A 81 -1.26 3.63 -13.79
CA ARG A 81 -0.95 2.29 -14.31
C ARG A 81 0.40 1.78 -13.80
N GLN A 82 1.42 2.64 -13.83
CA GLN A 82 2.75 2.30 -13.30
C GLN A 82 2.71 2.13 -11.77
N LEU A 83 1.91 2.92 -11.07
CA LEU A 83 1.73 2.78 -9.62
C LEU A 83 1.08 1.44 -9.25
N MET A 84 0.05 1.02 -9.99
CA MET A 84 -0.60 -0.28 -9.78
C MET A 84 0.37 -1.42 -10.10
N GLU A 85 1.11 -1.31 -11.20
CA GLU A 85 2.15 -2.27 -11.57
C GLU A 85 3.21 -2.40 -10.46
N GLN A 86 3.73 -1.27 -9.95
CA GLN A 86 4.68 -1.28 -8.84
C GLN A 86 4.09 -1.82 -7.54
N THR A 87 2.82 -1.52 -7.25
CA THR A 87 2.12 -2.04 -6.06
C THR A 87 1.91 -3.55 -6.12
N GLN A 88 1.90 -4.14 -7.32
CA GLN A 88 1.77 -5.59 -7.51
C GLN A 88 2.97 -6.35 -6.94
N TYR A 89 4.19 -5.85 -7.12
CA TYR A 89 5.42 -6.56 -6.72
C TYR A 89 6.22 -5.87 -5.62
N ASN A 90 5.98 -4.58 -5.34
CA ASN A 90 6.76 -3.84 -4.35
C ASN A 90 6.12 -3.90 -2.96
N LEU A 91 6.67 -4.77 -2.10
CA LEU A 91 6.20 -4.95 -0.72
C LEU A 91 6.29 -3.67 0.12
N LEU A 92 7.26 -2.78 -0.14
CA LEU A 92 7.37 -1.49 0.56
C LEU A 92 6.16 -0.60 0.23
N PHE A 93 5.70 -0.61 -1.02
CA PHE A 93 4.56 0.20 -1.45
C PHE A 93 3.27 -0.35 -0.87
N ARG A 94 3.07 -1.67 -0.92
CA ARG A 94 1.92 -2.34 -0.28
C ARG A 94 1.90 -2.05 1.22
N TRP A 95 3.04 -2.17 1.88
CA TRP A 95 3.20 -1.84 3.29
C TRP A 95 2.80 -0.39 3.55
N PHE A 96 3.31 0.58 2.79
CA PHE A 96 3.00 2.00 3.01
C PHE A 96 1.52 2.32 2.80
N ILE A 97 0.94 1.79 1.72
CA ILE A 97 -0.48 1.96 1.36
C ILE A 97 -1.43 1.30 2.38
N GLY A 98 -0.97 0.24 3.05
CA GLY A 98 -1.82 -0.59 3.90
C GLY A 98 -2.62 -1.63 3.11
N LEU A 99 -2.00 -2.18 2.06
CA LEU A 99 -2.54 -3.28 1.26
C LEU A 99 -1.91 -4.59 1.73
N SER A 100 -2.71 -5.63 1.98
CA SER A 100 -2.18 -6.94 2.41
C SER A 100 -1.31 -7.56 1.31
N MET A 101 -0.53 -8.58 1.63
CA MET A 101 0.27 -9.30 0.62
C MET A 101 -0.63 -9.99 -0.42
N ASP A 102 -1.77 -10.53 0.03
CA ASP A 102 -2.71 -11.31 -0.80
C ASP A 102 -3.83 -10.48 -1.45
N ASP A 103 -3.99 -9.21 -1.06
CA ASP A 103 -5.05 -8.35 -1.61
C ASP A 103 -4.83 -8.12 -3.12
N SER A 104 -5.90 -8.03 -3.90
CA SER A 104 -5.76 -7.60 -5.30
C SER A 104 -5.38 -6.11 -5.37
N VAL A 105 -4.48 -5.77 -6.30
CA VAL A 105 -4.22 -4.37 -6.63
C VAL A 105 -5.38 -3.82 -7.46
N TRP A 106 -5.70 -2.55 -7.25
CA TRP A 106 -6.79 -1.89 -7.96
C TRP A 106 -6.49 -1.75 -9.46
N VAL A 107 -7.55 -1.62 -10.25
CA VAL A 107 -7.41 -1.35 -11.69
C VAL A 107 -7.25 0.15 -11.86
N ALA A 108 -6.31 0.57 -12.72
CA ALA A 108 -5.99 1.99 -12.95
C ALA A 108 -7.19 2.84 -13.40
N THR A 109 -8.25 2.24 -13.93
CA THR A 109 -9.49 2.94 -14.32
C THR A 109 -10.44 3.27 -13.16
N VAL A 110 -10.11 2.85 -11.93
CA VAL A 110 -10.88 3.13 -10.70
C VAL A 110 -10.14 4.13 -9.80
N PHE A 111 -8.99 4.64 -10.24
CA PHE A 111 -8.18 5.62 -9.54
C PHE A 111 -8.59 7.05 -9.91
#